data_AF-A0A6C0LNL3-F1
#
_entry.id   AF-A0A6C0LNL3-F1
#
_cell.length_a   1.000
_cell.length_b   1.000
_cell.length_c   1.000
_cell.angle_alpha   90.00
_cell.angle_beta   90.00
_cell.angle_gamma   90.00
#
_symmetry.space_group_name_H-M   'P 1'
#
loop_
_entity.id
_entity.type
_entity.pdbx_description
1 polymer ?
#
loop_
_entity_poly.entity_id
_entity_poly.type
_entity_poly.pdbx_seq_one_letter_code
_entity_poly.pdbx_strand_id
1 'polypeptide(L)'
;MEQIYILKLRAGKYYIGKTKNIEKRYEEHLTGTGSGWTKKHKPVSLIKTIKSTSQFDEDKYVKEYMAKYGIENVRGGSYSNIVLDENSIAVLEKEIRHSNNVCMRCGRDTHYIKDCYAKTDVDGAIISVSEDVKKEEPVIRKAKTTKKKKHWSSDECDSDDSYSEYGDDNSGSEDETMNVLMAMTSGMLKNARKNRL
;
A
#
# COMPACT_ATOMS: atom_id res chain seq x y z
N MET A 1 0.25 -17.33 21.26
CA MET A 1 0.72 -16.68 20.01
C MET A 1 -0.40 -15.80 19.49
N GLU A 2 -0.09 -14.63 18.94
CA GLU A 2 -1.11 -13.73 18.39
C GLU A 2 -1.52 -14.18 16.99
N GLN A 3 -2.79 -13.98 16.67
CA GLN A 3 -3.40 -14.38 15.41
C GLN A 3 -4.21 -13.22 14.86
N ILE A 4 -4.14 -13.04 13.56
CA ILE A 4 -4.92 -12.06 12.82
C ILE A 4 -6.14 -12.78 12.28
N TYR A 5 -7.30 -12.23 12.54
CA TYR A 5 -8.57 -12.75 12.07
C TYR A 5 -9.22 -11.74 11.13
N ILE A 6 -9.86 -12.25 10.10
CA ILE A 6 -10.54 -11.46 9.08
C ILE A 6 -12.01 -11.86 9.07
N LEU A 7 -12.88 -10.94 9.41
CA LEU A 7 -14.33 -11.13 9.44
C LEU A 7 -14.98 -10.54 8.20
N LYS A 8 -15.87 -11.32 7.58
CA LYS A 8 -16.88 -10.80 6.66
C LYS A 8 -18.06 -10.31 7.48
N LEU A 9 -18.50 -9.09 7.22
CA LEU A 9 -19.68 -8.50 7.84
C LEU A 9 -20.80 -8.35 6.81
N ARG A 10 -21.98 -7.96 7.28
CA ARG A 10 -23.12 -7.62 6.41
C ARG A 10 -22.78 -6.43 5.50
N ALA A 11 -23.50 -6.32 4.38
CA ALA A 11 -23.36 -5.25 3.39
C ALA A 11 -21.96 -5.15 2.75
N GLY A 12 -21.25 -6.28 2.62
CA GLY A 12 -19.94 -6.33 1.97
C GLY A 12 -18.84 -5.60 2.76
N LYS A 13 -19.02 -5.40 4.07
CA LYS A 13 -18.02 -4.78 4.93
C LYS A 13 -17.11 -5.85 5.54
N TYR A 14 -15.90 -5.44 5.94
CA TYR A 14 -14.89 -6.32 6.50
C TYR A 14 -14.31 -5.74 7.78
N TYR A 15 -13.88 -6.61 8.68
CA TYR A 15 -13.13 -6.23 9.87
C TYR A 15 -11.91 -7.12 10.04
N ILE A 16 -10.75 -6.50 10.27
CA ILE A 16 -9.51 -7.20 10.57
C ILE A 16 -9.15 -6.87 12.00
N GLY A 17 -8.71 -7.87 12.75
CA GLY A 17 -8.23 -7.68 14.10
C GLY A 17 -7.13 -8.64 14.48
N LYS A 18 -6.40 -8.33 15.54
CA LYS A 18 -5.46 -9.26 16.18
C LYS A 18 -5.99 -9.74 17.53
N THR A 19 -5.82 -11.04 17.84
CA THR A 19 -6.21 -11.65 19.12
C THR A 19 -5.36 -12.87 19.44
N LYS A 20 -5.29 -13.24 20.72
CA LYS A 20 -4.72 -14.53 21.16
C LYS A 20 -5.77 -15.65 21.15
N ASN A 21 -7.05 -15.30 21.32
CA ASN A 21 -8.18 -16.23 21.36
C ASN A 21 -9.25 -15.75 20.38
N ILE A 22 -9.47 -16.52 19.30
CA ILE A 22 -10.35 -16.14 18.19
C ILE A 22 -11.81 -16.42 18.52
N GLU A 23 -12.09 -17.57 19.14
CA GLU A 23 -13.46 -17.99 19.48
C GLU A 23 -14.12 -16.97 20.40
N LYS A 24 -13.45 -16.63 21.52
CA LYS A 24 -13.91 -15.60 22.45
C LYS A 24 -14.11 -14.26 21.73
N ARG A 25 -13.16 -13.86 20.88
CA ARG A 25 -13.23 -12.58 20.18
C ARG A 25 -14.37 -12.55 19.16
N TYR A 26 -14.64 -13.66 18.49
CA TYR A 26 -15.75 -13.79 17.57
C TYR A 26 -17.10 -13.69 18.30
N GLU A 27 -17.25 -14.33 19.45
CA GLU A 27 -18.44 -14.21 20.31
C GLU A 27 -18.67 -12.77 20.79
N GLU A 28 -17.62 -12.05 21.18
CA GLU A 28 -17.71 -10.61 21.52
C GLU A 28 -18.25 -9.78 20.34
N HIS A 29 -17.81 -10.08 19.12
CA HIS A 29 -18.32 -9.41 17.91
C HIS A 29 -19.79 -9.79 17.61
N LEU A 30 -20.21 -11.02 17.86
CA LEU A 30 -21.60 -11.46 17.70
C LEU A 30 -22.54 -10.77 18.71
N THR A 31 -22.15 -10.79 19.99
CA THR A 31 -22.91 -10.19 21.10
C THR A 31 -22.91 -8.66 21.05
N GLY A 32 -22.00 -8.03 20.28
CA GLY A 32 -21.96 -6.60 20.04
C GLY A 32 -21.12 -5.81 21.05
N THR A 33 -20.28 -6.50 21.82
CA THR A 33 -19.26 -5.94 22.71
C THR A 33 -17.90 -5.76 22.02
N GLY A 34 -17.79 -6.18 20.76
CA GLY A 34 -16.63 -5.95 19.90
C GLY A 34 -16.46 -4.49 19.45
N SER A 35 -15.79 -4.29 18.31
CA SER A 35 -15.54 -2.95 17.76
C SER A 35 -16.83 -2.24 17.35
N GLY A 36 -16.83 -0.90 17.39
CA GLY A 36 -17.96 -0.09 16.92
C GLY A 36 -18.38 -0.42 15.47
N TRP A 37 -17.40 -0.78 14.63
CA TRP A 37 -17.65 -1.24 13.26
C TRP A 37 -18.46 -2.53 13.20
N THR A 38 -18.09 -3.55 13.98
CA THR A 38 -18.84 -4.83 14.03
C THR A 38 -20.17 -4.75 14.76
N LYS A 39 -20.33 -3.75 15.65
CA LYS A 39 -21.62 -3.43 16.26
C LYS A 39 -22.58 -2.86 15.22
N LYS A 40 -22.10 -1.98 14.34
CA LYS A 40 -22.86 -1.41 13.21
C LYS A 40 -23.12 -2.45 12.12
N HIS A 41 -22.12 -3.27 11.79
CA HIS A 41 -22.18 -4.28 10.75
C HIS A 41 -21.94 -5.67 11.36
N LYS A 42 -23.02 -6.42 11.58
CA LYS A 42 -22.94 -7.73 12.23
C LYS A 42 -22.04 -8.71 11.45
N PRO A 43 -21.20 -9.50 12.14
CA PRO A 43 -20.42 -10.57 11.51
C PRO A 43 -21.30 -11.59 10.80
N VAL A 44 -20.84 -12.05 9.63
CA VAL A 44 -21.45 -13.10 8.83
C VAL A 44 -20.61 -14.36 8.90
N SER A 45 -19.29 -14.23 8.72
CA SER A 45 -18.37 -15.36 8.78
C SER A 45 -16.94 -14.93 9.08
N LEU A 46 -16.16 -15.85 9.66
CA LEU A 46 -14.70 -15.75 9.76
C LEU A 46 -14.09 -16.25 8.44
N ILE A 47 -13.43 -15.35 7.69
CA ILE A 47 -12.85 -15.66 6.38
C ILE A 47 -11.50 -16.36 6.52
N LYS A 48 -10.62 -15.79 7.34
CA LYS A 48 -9.24 -16.25 7.44
C LYS A 48 -8.70 -16.00 8.84
N THR A 49 -7.86 -16.93 9.26
CA THR A 49 -7.02 -16.84 10.45
C THR A 49 -5.57 -16.97 10.02
N ILE A 50 -4.73 -16.05 10.46
CA ILE A 50 -3.32 -15.99 10.08
C ILE A 50 -2.50 -15.86 11.36
N LYS A 51 -1.40 -16.61 11.46
CA LYS A 51 -0.46 -16.44 12.59
C LYS A 51 0.27 -15.11 12.41
N SER A 52 0.26 -14.27 13.45
CA SER A 52 0.99 -13.00 13.44
C SER A 52 2.48 -13.31 13.63
N THR A 53 3.33 -12.80 12.74
CA THR A 53 4.79 -12.87 12.85
C THR A 53 5.41 -11.53 13.22
N SER A 54 4.68 -10.45 12.97
CA SER A 54 5.07 -9.07 13.24
C SER A 54 3.94 -8.28 13.90
N GLN A 55 4.31 -7.23 14.63
CA GLN A 55 3.35 -6.28 15.19
C GLN A 55 2.61 -5.46 14.13
N PHE A 56 3.17 -5.37 12.91
CA PHE A 56 2.63 -4.58 11.80
C PHE A 56 1.67 -5.37 10.91
N ASP A 57 1.55 -6.68 11.13
CA ASP A 57 0.80 -7.55 10.22
C ASP A 57 -0.69 -7.19 10.17
N GLU A 58 -1.28 -6.76 11.29
CA GLU A 58 -2.69 -6.37 11.32
C GLU A 58 -2.96 -5.22 10.34
N ASP A 59 -2.20 -4.13 10.43
CA ASP A 59 -2.33 -2.97 9.55
C ASP A 59 -1.99 -3.31 8.10
N LYS A 60 -1.02 -4.22 7.87
CA LYS A 60 -0.73 -4.75 6.53
C LYS A 60 -1.98 -5.39 5.91
N TYR A 61 -2.64 -6.31 6.61
CA TYR A 61 -3.84 -6.97 6.10
C TYR A 61 -5.02 -6.02 5.97
N VAL A 62 -5.15 -5.02 6.84
CA VAL A 62 -6.14 -3.94 6.68
C VAL A 62 -5.94 -3.23 5.35
N LYS A 63 -4.71 -2.78 5.05
CA LYS A 63 -4.39 -2.08 3.80
C LYS A 63 -4.58 -2.97 2.56
N GLU A 64 -4.19 -4.24 2.62
CA GLU A 64 -4.44 -5.21 1.54
C GLU A 64 -5.93 -5.37 1.26
N TYR A 65 -6.77 -5.44 2.29
CA TYR A 65 -8.22 -5.55 2.13
C TYR A 65 -8.85 -4.24 1.67
N MET A 66 -8.34 -3.08 2.12
CA MET A 66 -8.77 -1.77 1.62
C MET A 66 -8.47 -1.61 0.13
N ALA A 67 -7.31 -2.08 -0.34
CA ALA A 67 -6.97 -2.07 -1.76
C ALA A 67 -7.92 -2.96 -2.60
N LYS A 68 -8.39 -4.08 -2.03
CA LYS A 68 -9.25 -5.05 -2.72
C LYS A 68 -10.73 -4.67 -2.71
N TYR A 69 -11.22 -4.13 -1.60
CA TYR A 69 -12.64 -3.91 -1.37
C TYR A 69 -13.02 -2.44 -1.23
N GLY A 70 -12.08 -1.51 -1.19
CA GLY A 70 -12.31 -0.08 -0.93
C GLY A 70 -12.06 0.31 0.53
N ILE A 71 -11.52 1.52 0.72
CA ILE A 71 -11.16 2.06 2.04
C ILE A 71 -12.39 2.19 2.94
N GLU A 72 -13.56 2.51 2.38
CA GLU A 72 -14.84 2.66 3.06
C GLU A 72 -15.48 1.35 3.52
N ASN A 73 -14.96 0.21 3.08
CA ASN A 73 -15.52 -1.12 3.34
C ASN A 73 -14.78 -1.88 4.44
N VAL A 74 -13.63 -1.40 4.88
CA VAL A 74 -12.71 -2.16 5.74
C VAL A 74 -12.29 -1.35 6.96
N ARG A 75 -12.29 -1.96 8.14
CA ARG A 75 -11.75 -1.38 9.39
C ARG A 75 -10.93 -2.40 10.17
N GLY A 76 -10.04 -1.93 11.02
CA GLY A 76 -9.16 -2.78 11.84
C GLY A 76 -7.89 -2.05 12.25
N GLY A 77 -7.11 -2.62 13.17
CA GLY A 77 -5.84 -2.05 13.62
C GLY A 77 -5.92 -0.55 13.92
N SER A 78 -5.00 0.21 13.32
CA SER A 78 -4.92 1.67 13.42
C SER A 78 -6.12 2.41 12.80
N TYR A 79 -6.89 1.75 11.93
CA TYR A 79 -8.04 2.29 11.21
C TYR A 79 -9.36 1.65 11.70
N SER A 80 -9.52 1.50 13.01
CA SER A 80 -10.70 0.87 13.63
C SER A 80 -11.89 1.82 13.84
N ASN A 81 -11.67 3.14 13.71
CA ASN A 81 -12.71 4.16 13.83
C ASN A 81 -13.79 4.02 12.74
N ILE A 82 -15.06 4.21 13.11
CA ILE A 82 -16.20 4.06 12.18
C ILE A 82 -16.07 5.04 11.00
N VAL A 83 -15.80 6.30 11.33
CA VAL A 83 -15.49 7.36 10.37
C VAL A 83 -13.99 7.59 10.42
N LEU A 84 -13.31 7.49 9.28
CA LEU A 84 -11.90 7.83 9.17
C LEU A 84 -11.79 9.31 8.85
N ASP A 85 -10.74 9.95 9.34
CA ASP A 85 -10.43 11.32 9.01
C ASP A 85 -9.96 11.44 7.56
N GLU A 86 -10.19 12.62 6.98
CA GLU A 86 -9.87 12.91 5.58
C GLU A 86 -8.36 12.76 5.29
N ASN A 87 -7.50 13.08 6.26
CA ASN A 87 -6.05 12.96 6.10
C ASN A 87 -5.62 11.48 6.01
N SER A 88 -6.14 10.63 6.89
CA SER A 88 -5.90 9.19 6.86
C SER A 88 -6.39 8.56 5.56
N ILE A 89 -7.56 8.98 5.06
CA ILE A 89 -8.08 8.54 3.77
C ILE A 89 -7.12 8.95 2.65
N ALA A 90 -6.70 10.21 2.60
CA ALA A 90 -5.76 10.70 1.58
C ALA A 90 -4.40 9.97 1.60
N VAL A 91 -3.88 9.67 2.80
CA VAL A 91 -2.65 8.88 2.95
C VAL A 91 -2.85 7.45 2.44
N LEU A 92 -3.93 6.78 2.85
CA LEU A 92 -4.25 5.41 2.41
C LEU A 92 -4.44 5.34 0.89
N GLU A 93 -5.16 6.28 0.29
CA GLU A 93 -5.33 6.35 -1.17
C GLU A 93 -3.99 6.52 -1.88
N LYS A 94 -3.09 7.34 -1.35
CA LYS A 94 -1.75 7.53 -1.91
C LYS A 94 -0.92 6.25 -1.81
N GLU A 95 -0.91 5.59 -0.65
CA GLU A 95 -0.21 4.32 -0.44
C GLU A 95 -0.74 3.21 -1.36
N ILE A 96 -2.06 3.08 -1.47
CA ILE A 96 -2.71 2.08 -2.32
C ILE A 96 -2.42 2.37 -3.80
N ARG A 97 -2.50 3.63 -4.23
CA ARG A 97 -2.14 4.01 -5.60
C ARG A 97 -0.69 3.66 -5.93
N HIS A 98 0.23 3.96 -5.01
CA HIS A 98 1.64 3.60 -5.17
C HIS A 98 1.84 2.09 -5.26
N SER A 99 1.22 1.32 -4.35
CA SER A 99 1.32 -0.14 -4.34
C SER A 99 0.73 -0.81 -5.58
N ASN A 100 -0.28 -0.20 -6.20
CA ASN A 100 -0.91 -0.70 -7.43
C ASN A 100 -0.21 -0.22 -8.70
N ASN A 101 0.94 0.46 -8.59
CA ASN A 101 1.70 1.04 -9.72
C ASN A 101 0.87 1.98 -10.61
N VAL A 102 -0.15 2.63 -10.06
CA VAL A 102 -0.96 3.60 -10.81
C VAL A 102 -0.41 5.01 -10.65
N CYS A 103 -0.74 5.88 -11.61
CA CYS A 103 -0.33 7.27 -11.61
C CYS A 103 -0.82 7.99 -10.34
N MET A 104 0.12 8.49 -9.53
CA MET A 104 -0.21 9.20 -8.28
C MET A 104 -0.95 10.54 -8.50
N ARG A 105 -0.96 11.06 -9.73
CA ARG A 105 -1.67 12.30 -10.08
C ARG A 105 -3.10 12.06 -10.56
N CYS A 106 -3.31 11.06 -11.40
CA CYS A 106 -4.63 10.85 -12.04
C CYS A 106 -5.28 9.50 -11.77
N GLY A 107 -4.58 8.56 -11.12
CA GLY A 107 -5.10 7.23 -10.76
C GLY A 107 -5.11 6.18 -11.88
N ARG A 108 -4.69 6.51 -13.10
CA ARG A 108 -4.64 5.55 -14.23
C ARG A 108 -3.35 4.72 -14.22
N ASP A 109 -3.43 3.49 -14.72
CA ASP A 109 -2.35 2.49 -14.75
C ASP A 109 -1.44 2.56 -15.99
N THR A 110 -1.71 3.49 -16.92
CA THR A 110 -1.02 3.55 -18.23
C THR A 110 0.27 4.34 -18.24
N HIS A 111 0.58 5.09 -17.18
CA HIS A 111 1.73 6.01 -17.15
C HIS A 111 2.15 6.38 -15.73
N TYR A 112 3.34 6.97 -15.59
CA TYR A 112 3.85 7.50 -14.32
C TYR A 112 3.55 9.00 -14.17
N ILE A 113 3.68 9.53 -12.95
CA ILE A 113 3.37 10.93 -12.63
C ILE A 113 4.08 11.95 -13.54
N LYS A 114 5.34 11.67 -13.92
CA LYS A 114 6.17 12.52 -14.79
C LYS A 114 5.60 12.65 -16.20
N ASP A 115 4.86 11.65 -16.67
CA ASP A 115 4.30 11.55 -18.02
C ASP A 115 2.78 11.76 -18.00
N CYS A 116 2.23 12.30 -16.90
CA CYS A 116 0.79 12.45 -16.72
C CYS A 116 0.23 13.64 -17.50
N TYR A 117 -0.52 13.33 -18.56
CA TYR A 117 -1.19 14.29 -19.43
C TYR A 117 -2.69 14.48 -19.10
N ALA A 118 -3.20 13.79 -18.08
CA ALA A 118 -4.63 13.77 -17.78
C ALA A 118 -5.11 15.11 -17.18
N LYS A 119 -6.25 15.59 -17.69
CA LYS A 119 -6.95 16.79 -17.17
C LYS A 119 -7.89 16.45 -16.00
N THR A 120 -8.28 15.19 -15.89
CA THR A 120 -9.14 14.68 -14.83
C THR A 120 -8.53 13.43 -14.21
N ASP A 121 -8.86 13.13 -12.96
CA ASP A 121 -8.53 11.86 -12.34
C ASP A 121 -9.47 10.73 -12.83
N VAL A 122 -9.37 9.56 -12.19
CA VAL A 122 -10.24 8.41 -12.43
C VAL A 122 -11.67 8.63 -11.93
N ASP A 123 -11.86 9.53 -10.97
CA ASP A 123 -13.16 9.86 -10.37
C ASP A 123 -13.87 11.02 -11.11
N GLY A 124 -13.18 11.66 -12.05
CA GLY A 124 -13.69 12.75 -12.87
C GLY A 124 -13.42 14.15 -12.31
N ALA A 125 -12.69 14.28 -11.19
CA ALA A 125 -12.31 15.58 -10.65
C ALA A 125 -11.26 16.26 -11.54
N ILE A 126 -11.38 17.58 -11.71
CA ILE A 126 -10.44 18.36 -12.51
C ILE A 126 -9.12 18.45 -11.76
N ILE A 127 -8.07 17.91 -12.36
CA ILE A 127 -6.71 18.08 -11.88
C ILE A 127 -6.26 19.41 -12.44
N SER A 128 -6.06 20.42 -11.59
CA SER A 128 -5.60 21.73 -12.02
C SER A 128 -4.38 21.57 -12.93
N VAL A 129 -4.58 21.84 -14.21
CA VAL A 129 -3.48 22.03 -15.15
C VAL A 129 -2.81 23.31 -14.69
N SER A 130 -1.67 23.19 -14.03
CA SER A 130 -0.71 24.28 -14.02
C SER A 130 -0.39 24.52 -15.49
N GLU A 131 -0.96 25.58 -16.05
CA GLU A 131 -0.48 26.14 -17.31
C GLU A 131 1.03 26.24 -17.20
N ASP A 132 1.73 25.72 -18.21
CA ASP A 132 3.18 25.71 -18.29
C ASP A 132 3.72 27.14 -18.09
N VAL A 133 4.07 27.49 -16.85
CA VAL A 133 4.90 28.66 -16.56
C VAL A 133 6.26 28.31 -17.14
N LYS A 134 6.51 28.86 -18.34
CA LYS A 134 7.79 28.82 -19.04
C LYS A 134 8.91 29.05 -18.02
N LYS A 135 9.80 28.07 -17.91
CA LYS A 135 11.02 28.16 -17.10
C LYS A 135 11.82 29.38 -17.56
N GLU A 136 11.96 30.39 -16.72
CA GLU A 136 13.11 31.29 -16.83
C GLU A 136 14.28 30.64 -16.09
N GLU A 137 15.37 30.39 -16.81
CA GLU A 137 16.60 29.86 -16.25
C GLU A 137 17.19 30.85 -15.21
N PRO A 138 17.69 30.38 -14.06
CA PRO A 138 18.38 31.26 -13.12
C PRO A 138 19.69 31.77 -13.74
N VAL A 139 19.81 33.09 -13.89
CA VAL A 139 21.04 33.77 -14.34
C VAL A 139 22.18 33.48 -13.36
N ILE A 140 23.11 32.60 -13.76
CA ILE A 140 24.34 32.32 -13.02
C ILE A 140 25.24 33.56 -13.07
N ARG A 141 25.36 34.27 -11.95
CA ARG A 141 26.37 35.31 -11.77
C ARG A 141 27.70 34.64 -11.38
N LYS A 142 28.68 34.70 -12.27
CA LYS A 142 30.05 34.17 -12.05
C LYS A 142 30.69 34.87 -10.84
N ALA A 143 30.90 34.13 -9.75
CA ALA A 143 31.69 34.60 -8.63
C ALA A 143 33.18 34.58 -8.99
N LYS A 144 33.84 35.72 -8.80
CA LYS A 144 35.27 35.92 -9.04
C LYS A 144 36.08 35.19 -7.97
N THR A 145 37.05 34.39 -8.42
CA THR A 145 38.04 33.69 -7.62
C THR A 145 39.00 34.66 -6.92
N THR A 146 39.17 34.52 -5.61
CA THR A 146 40.34 35.04 -4.90
C THR A 146 40.99 33.93 -4.09
N LYS A 147 42.20 33.55 -4.51
CA LYS A 147 43.12 32.60 -3.86
C LYS A 147 43.41 33.02 -2.41
N LYS A 148 43.33 32.09 -1.47
CA LYS A 148 44.08 32.18 -0.21
C LYS A 148 44.67 30.81 0.13
N LYS A 149 46.00 30.74 0.08
CA LYS A 149 46.85 29.60 0.47
C LYS A 149 46.91 29.49 2.00
N LYS A 150 46.80 28.27 2.56
CA LYS A 150 47.40 27.81 3.83
C LYS A 150 47.55 26.28 3.71
N HIS A 151 48.75 25.79 3.43
CA HIS A 151 49.79 25.24 4.34
C HIS A 151 49.39 23.94 5.03
N TRP A 152 50.32 22.98 4.94
CA TRP A 152 50.20 21.52 5.05
C TRP A 152 50.52 21.05 6.47
N SER A 153 49.86 20.00 6.96
CA SER A 153 50.51 19.00 7.80
C SER A 153 49.91 17.63 7.50
N SER A 154 50.82 16.75 7.16
CA SER A 154 50.70 15.34 6.85
C SER A 154 50.78 14.56 8.15
N ASP A 155 49.86 13.63 8.35
CA ASP A 155 50.14 12.39 9.07
C ASP A 155 49.30 11.27 8.41
N GLU A 156 49.95 10.13 8.30
CA GLU A 156 49.65 8.96 7.48
C GLU A 156 48.51 8.11 8.07
N CYS A 157 47.70 7.46 7.23
CA CYS A 157 47.41 6.04 7.43
C CYS A 157 47.00 5.34 6.13
N ASP A 158 47.69 4.23 5.95
CA ASP A 158 47.80 3.31 4.83
C ASP A 158 46.66 2.27 4.81
N SER A 159 46.60 1.53 3.70
CA SER A 159 46.13 0.14 3.56
C SER A 159 44.64 -0.19 3.25
N ASP A 160 44.52 -0.70 2.02
CA ASP A 160 43.87 -1.95 1.60
C ASP A 160 42.36 -2.03 1.31
N ASP A 161 42.09 -1.91 0.01
CA ASP A 161 41.09 -2.65 -0.74
C ASP A 161 41.09 -4.15 -0.40
N SER A 162 40.00 -4.66 0.17
CA SER A 162 39.66 -6.08 0.02
C SER A 162 38.18 -6.25 -0.30
N TYR A 163 37.97 -6.46 -1.60
CA TYR A 163 36.82 -7.09 -2.22
C TYR A 163 36.54 -8.44 -1.53
N SER A 164 35.35 -8.59 -0.94
CA SER A 164 34.83 -9.89 -0.50
C SER A 164 33.55 -10.21 -1.25
N GLU A 165 33.67 -11.27 -2.04
CA GLU A 165 32.63 -11.99 -2.76
C GLU A 165 31.97 -12.95 -1.77
N TYR A 166 30.68 -12.77 -1.48
CA TYR A 166 29.90 -13.76 -0.74
C TYR A 166 29.00 -14.50 -1.71
N GLY A 167 29.25 -15.81 -1.73
CA GLY A 167 28.72 -16.78 -2.67
C GLY A 167 27.24 -17.09 -2.53
N ASP A 168 26.78 -17.57 -3.67
CA ASP A 168 25.52 -18.19 -4.02
C ASP A 168 25.30 -19.49 -3.22
N ASP A 169 24.19 -19.58 -2.50
CA ASP A 169 23.63 -20.83 -1.99
C ASP A 169 22.17 -20.58 -1.59
N ASN A 170 21.23 -20.75 -2.53
CA ASN A 170 19.85 -21.04 -2.14
C ASN A 170 19.22 -22.08 -3.06
N SER A 171 19.31 -23.33 -2.61
CA SER A 171 18.49 -24.44 -3.05
C SER A 171 17.13 -24.39 -2.32
N GLY A 172 16.01 -24.30 -3.05
CA GLY A 172 14.70 -24.30 -2.40
C GLY A 172 13.48 -24.04 -3.29
N SER A 173 13.12 -25.03 -4.12
CA SER A 173 11.77 -25.38 -4.63
C SER A 173 10.87 -24.25 -5.18
N GLU A 174 10.79 -24.18 -6.52
CA GLU A 174 10.01 -23.21 -7.31
C GLU A 174 8.58 -23.66 -7.70
N ASP A 175 7.94 -24.56 -6.94
CA ASP A 175 6.75 -25.27 -7.46
C ASP A 175 5.36 -24.75 -6.99
N GLU A 176 5.24 -23.62 -6.28
CA GLU A 176 3.91 -23.12 -5.85
C GLU A 176 3.52 -21.70 -6.29
N THR A 177 4.43 -20.90 -6.85
CA THR A 177 4.11 -19.51 -7.26
C THR A 177 3.46 -19.40 -8.64
N MET A 178 3.60 -20.42 -9.50
CA MET A 178 3.05 -20.42 -10.86
C MET A 178 1.56 -20.80 -10.96
N ASN A 179 0.98 -21.46 -9.95
CA ASN A 179 -0.43 -21.86 -9.99
C ASN A 179 -1.41 -20.72 -9.61
N VAL A 180 -0.95 -19.67 -8.94
CA VAL A 180 -1.80 -18.52 -8.59
C VAL A 180 -1.98 -17.55 -9.77
N LEU A 181 -0.96 -17.43 -10.62
CA LEU A 181 -0.97 -16.55 -11.80
C LEU A 181 -1.92 -17.03 -12.90
N MET A 182 -2.09 -18.35 -13.08
CA MET A 182 -3.03 -18.90 -14.07
C MET A 182 -4.51 -18.83 -13.66
N ALA A 183 -4.81 -18.72 -12.36
CA ALA A 183 -6.20 -18.63 -11.89
C ALA A 183 -6.85 -17.26 -12.15
N MET A 184 -6.06 -16.20 -12.33
CA MET A 184 -6.57 -14.83 -12.51
C MET A 184 -6.90 -14.47 -13.95
N THR A 185 -6.35 -15.18 -14.95
CA THR A 185 -6.61 -14.89 -16.37
C THR A 185 -7.86 -15.61 -16.91
N SER A 186 -8.31 -16.69 -16.27
CA SER A 186 -9.48 -17.47 -16.72
C SER A 186 -10.83 -16.96 -16.18
N GLY A 187 -10.83 -16.09 -15.16
CA GLY A 187 -12.05 -15.55 -14.54
C GLY A 187 -12.64 -14.31 -15.21
N MET A 188 -11.84 -13.55 -15.96
CA MET A 188 -12.23 -12.25 -16.50
C MET A 188 -12.85 -12.29 -17.92
N LEU A 189 -12.87 -13.45 -18.59
CA LEU A 189 -13.39 -13.58 -19.97
C LEU A 189 -14.83 -14.09 -20.09
N LYS A 190 -15.53 -14.39 -18.99
CA LYS A 190 -16.88 -15.00 -19.06
C LYS A 190 -18.05 -14.01 -18.92
N ASN A 191 -17.82 -12.73 -18.62
CA ASN A 191 -18.90 -11.74 -18.45
C ASN A 191 -19.13 -10.78 -19.64
N ALA A 192 -18.41 -10.94 -20.75
CA ALA A 192 -18.53 -10.02 -21.91
C ALA A 192 -19.48 -10.50 -23.03
N ARG A 193 -20.30 -11.56 -22.82
CA ARG A 193 -21.15 -12.14 -23.89
C ARG A 193 -22.65 -12.29 -23.58
N LYS A 194 -23.19 -11.58 -22.58
CA LYS A 194 -24.62 -11.69 -22.25
C LYS A 194 -25.52 -10.46 -22.45
N ASN A 195 -25.02 -9.35 -22.98
CA ASN A 195 -25.86 -8.19 -23.35
C ASN A 195 -25.70 -7.79 -24.81
N ARG A 196 -26.17 -8.66 -25.72
CA ARG A 196 -26.53 -8.26 -27.08
C ARG A 196 -27.74 -9.09 -27.54
N LEU A 197 -28.91 -8.64 -27.10
CA LEU A 197 -30.20 -8.81 -27.76
C LEU A 197 -30.79 -7.42 -27.89
#